data_AF-A0A2G7H554-F1
#
_entry.id   AF-A0A2G7H554-F1
#
_cell.length_a   1.000
_cell.length_b   1.000
_cell.length_c   1.000
_cell.angle_alpha   90.00
_cell.angle_beta   90.00
_cell.angle_gamma   90.00
#
_symmetry.space_group_name_H-M   'P 1'
#
loop_
_entity.id
_entity.type
_entity.pdbx_description
1 polymer ?
#
loop_
_entity_poly.entity_id
_entity_poly.type
_entity_poly.pdbx_seq_one_letter_code
_entity_poly.pdbx_strand_id
1 'polypeptide(L)'
;MPELLRLLQEPWPWYVSGPLIGLTVPLLLLLGNRAFGISSNLRHACAVLLPDRLKPALFRHDWRAQSWNLLFAAGLILGGVLAATLLRDPAPTALSGAAVQSLGALGVTVQPGLLPAVLTDLTRPATWGLLILSGLLVGFGTRYAGGCTSGHAITGLSTLQAPSLIATASFFAGGILSANLLLPLFLR
;
A
#
# COMPACT_ATOMS: atom_id res chain seq x y z
N MET A 1 28.80 -9.02 10.23
CA MET A 1 28.28 -8.24 9.09
C MET A 1 27.47 -9.08 8.10
N PRO A 2 27.95 -10.25 7.59
CA PRO A 2 27.15 -11.06 6.66
C PRO A 2 25.89 -11.66 7.30
N GLU A 3 25.96 -12.09 8.56
CA GLU A 3 24.81 -12.62 9.30
C GLU A 3 23.68 -11.59 9.52
N LEU A 4 24.04 -10.35 9.88
CA LEU A 4 23.04 -9.28 10.05
C LEU A 4 22.36 -8.93 8.73
N LEU A 5 23.14 -8.84 7.64
CA LEU A 5 22.59 -8.56 6.33
C LEU A 5 21.66 -9.68 5.86
N ARG A 6 22.04 -10.94 6.10
CA ARG A 6 21.22 -12.11 5.80
C ARG A 6 19.92 -12.11 6.60
N LEU A 7 19.99 -11.83 7.91
CA LEU A 7 18.82 -11.69 8.77
C LEU A 7 17.84 -10.61 8.26
N LEU A 8 18.36 -9.51 7.71
CA LEU A 8 17.54 -8.42 7.16
C LEU A 8 16.98 -8.73 5.77
N GLN A 9 17.59 -9.65 5.02
CA GLN A 9 17.14 -10.06 3.67
C GLN A 9 16.09 -11.17 3.72
N GLU A 10 16.17 -12.09 4.69
CA GLU A 10 15.21 -13.18 4.82
C GLU A 10 13.78 -12.68 5.14
N PRO A 11 12.72 -13.32 4.63
CA PRO A 11 11.35 -12.90 4.89
C PRO A 11 10.99 -13.10 6.36
N TRP A 12 10.65 -12.01 7.04
CA TRP A 12 10.32 -12.07 8.46
C TRP A 12 8.94 -12.69 8.69
N PRO A 13 8.82 -13.60 9.67
CA PRO A 13 7.52 -14.15 10.04
C PRO A 13 6.52 -13.06 10.40
N TRP A 14 5.25 -13.28 10.07
CA TRP A 14 4.17 -12.32 10.30
C TRP A 14 4.01 -11.93 11.77
N TYR A 15 4.34 -12.82 12.70
CA TYR A 15 4.29 -12.56 14.14
C TYR A 15 5.44 -11.68 14.65
N VAL A 16 6.46 -11.41 13.82
CA VAL A 16 7.52 -10.44 14.09
C VAL A 16 7.20 -9.12 13.40
N SER A 17 6.97 -9.16 12.09
CA SER A 17 6.70 -7.95 11.29
C SER A 17 5.39 -7.26 11.68
N GLY A 18 4.35 -8.02 12.01
CA GLY A 18 3.04 -7.50 12.45
C GLY A 18 3.14 -6.63 13.71
N PRO A 19 3.64 -7.16 14.85
CA PRO A 19 3.86 -6.35 16.05
C PRO A 19 4.79 -5.16 15.83
N LEU A 20 5.86 -5.30 15.03
CA LEU A 20 6.76 -4.18 14.72
C LEU A 20 6.05 -3.05 13.96
N ILE A 21 5.23 -3.38 12.96
CA ILE A 21 4.39 -2.40 12.25
C ILE A 21 3.37 -1.80 13.22
N GLY A 22 2.73 -2.60 14.07
CA GLY A 22 1.77 -2.14 15.07
C GLY A 22 2.38 -1.16 16.08
N LEU A 23 3.61 -1.42 16.54
CA LEU A 23 4.37 -0.57 17.46
C LEU A 23 4.74 0.79 16.86
N THR A 24 4.70 0.95 15.54
CA THR A 24 4.88 2.28 14.94
C THR A 24 3.79 3.26 15.35
N VAL A 25 2.57 2.79 15.66
CA VAL A 25 1.46 3.64 16.10
C VAL A 25 1.73 4.29 17.46
N PRO A 26 1.95 3.54 18.56
CA PRO A 26 2.26 4.15 19.85
C PRO A 26 3.58 4.95 19.78
N LEU A 27 4.57 4.53 19.00
CA LEU A 27 5.79 5.30 18.80
C LEU A 27 5.50 6.70 18.21
N LEU A 28 4.71 6.78 17.14
CA LEU A 28 4.34 8.06 16.51
C LEU A 28 3.46 8.93 17.42
N LEU A 29 2.58 8.31 18.21
CA LEU A 29 1.76 9.02 19.18
C LEU A 29 2.61 9.58 20.33
N LEU A 30 3.58 8.82 20.85
CA LEU A 30 4.46 9.24 21.94
C LEU A 30 5.47 10.31 21.50
N LEU A 31 6.08 10.17 20.32
CA LEU A 31 7.11 11.11 19.86
C LEU A 31 6.56 12.44 19.37
N GLY A 32 5.33 12.48 18.83
CA GLY A 32 4.84 13.68 18.15
C GLY A 32 3.34 13.89 18.18
N ASN A 33 2.57 13.04 18.87
CA ASN A 33 1.11 13.03 18.83
C ASN A 33 0.57 13.06 17.39
N ARG A 34 1.23 12.33 16.48
CA ARG A 34 0.90 12.30 15.05
C ARG A 34 0.25 10.96 14.70
N ALA A 35 -0.80 11.02 13.89
CA ALA A 35 -1.46 9.83 13.35
C ALA A 35 -0.76 9.34 12.08
N PHE A 36 -0.77 8.02 11.85
CA PHE A 36 -0.24 7.40 10.64
C PHE A 36 -1.30 7.44 9.53
N GLY A 37 -1.02 8.11 8.41
CA GLY A 37 -1.94 8.19 7.27
C GLY A 37 -1.26 8.65 5.98
N ILE A 38 -1.45 7.88 4.90
CA ILE A 38 -0.79 8.12 3.61
C ILE A 38 -1.69 8.84 2.59
N SER A 39 -2.99 8.54 2.56
CA SER A 39 -3.89 9.04 1.50
C SER A 39 -4.03 10.56 1.46
N SER A 40 -3.88 11.25 2.59
CA SER A 40 -3.85 12.71 2.65
C SER A 40 -2.66 13.31 1.88
N ASN A 41 -1.53 12.58 1.79
CA ASN A 41 -0.34 13.03 1.06
C ASN A 41 -0.56 13.18 -0.44
N LEU A 42 -1.45 12.38 -1.04
CA LEU A 42 -1.83 12.55 -2.44
C LEU A 42 -2.53 13.89 -2.66
N ARG A 43 -3.41 14.31 -1.73
CA ARG A 43 -4.04 15.63 -1.75
C ARG A 43 -3.02 16.76 -1.57
N HIS A 44 -2.04 16.57 -0.70
CA HIS A 44 -0.95 17.53 -0.49
C HIS A 44 -0.07 17.65 -1.74
N ALA A 45 0.25 16.54 -2.40
CA ALA A 45 0.97 16.55 -3.67
C ALA A 45 0.19 17.32 -4.75
N CYS A 46 -1.12 17.10 -4.88
CA CYS A 46 -1.97 17.90 -5.79
C CYS A 46 -1.97 19.39 -5.42
N ALA A 47 -1.98 19.74 -4.13
CA ALA A 47 -1.92 21.13 -3.69
C ALA A 47 -0.58 21.83 -4.04
N VAL A 48 0.51 21.06 -4.06
CA VAL A 48 1.86 21.55 -4.42
C VAL A 48 2.06 21.61 -5.94
N LEU A 49 1.67 20.56 -6.66
CA LEU A 49 2.00 20.37 -8.07
C LEU A 49 1.02 21.06 -9.04
N LEU A 50 -0.25 21.22 -8.68
CA LEU A 50 -1.20 21.86 -9.60
C LEU A 50 -0.96 23.38 -9.67
N PRO A 51 -0.92 23.97 -10.89
CA PRO A 51 -0.89 25.41 -11.06
C PRO A 51 -2.14 26.06 -10.45
N ASP A 52 -2.01 27.24 -9.86
CA ASP A 52 -3.12 27.90 -9.15
C ASP A 52 -4.35 28.18 -10.04
N ARG A 53 -4.14 28.32 -11.35
CA ARG A 53 -5.18 28.49 -12.36
C ARG A 53 -6.10 27.26 -12.50
N LEU A 54 -5.56 26.06 -12.33
CA LEU A 54 -6.27 24.78 -12.50
C LEU A 54 -6.62 24.12 -11.16
N LYS A 55 -6.21 24.72 -10.04
CA LYS A 55 -6.33 24.16 -8.69
C LYS A 55 -7.76 24.33 -8.15
N PRO A 56 -8.55 23.24 -8.02
CA PRO A 56 -9.88 23.30 -7.41
C PRO A 56 -9.81 23.70 -5.94
N ALA A 57 -10.91 24.21 -5.38
CA ALA A 57 -10.98 24.64 -3.98
C ALA A 57 -10.55 23.54 -2.99
N LEU A 58 -10.80 22.27 -3.32
CA LEU A 58 -10.38 21.11 -2.51
C LEU A 58 -8.87 21.05 -2.25
N PHE A 59 -8.04 21.55 -3.17
CA PHE A 59 -6.57 21.50 -3.05
C PHE A 59 -5.96 22.85 -2.64
N ARG A 60 -6.80 23.86 -2.38
CA ARG A 60 -6.38 25.16 -1.85
C ARG A 60 -6.39 25.12 -0.33
N HIS A 61 -5.35 24.53 0.24
CA HIS A 61 -5.14 24.47 1.69
C HIS A 61 -3.66 24.60 2.02
N ASP A 62 -3.35 24.96 3.26
CA ASP A 62 -1.97 25.01 3.72
C ASP A 62 -1.41 23.59 3.90
N TRP A 63 -0.69 23.12 2.88
CA TRP A 63 -0.03 21.83 2.89
C TRP A 63 1.19 21.79 3.82
N ARG A 64 1.79 22.95 4.16
CA ARG A 64 2.99 23.03 5.01
C ARG A 64 2.68 22.63 6.45
N ALA A 65 1.46 22.88 6.90
CA ALA A 65 0.96 22.39 8.20
C ALA A 65 1.02 20.86 8.34
N GLN A 66 1.11 20.12 7.22
CA GLN A 66 1.18 18.65 7.17
C GLN A 66 2.54 18.15 6.63
N SER A 67 3.59 18.97 6.75
CA SER A 67 4.97 18.62 6.32
C SER A 67 5.48 17.32 6.91
N TRP A 68 5.08 16.97 8.13
CA TRP A 68 5.39 15.69 8.76
C TRP A 68 4.92 14.49 7.92
N ASN A 69 3.67 14.52 7.43
CA ASN A 69 3.12 13.42 6.65
C ASN A 69 3.83 13.27 5.30
N LEU A 70 4.28 14.40 4.72
CA LEU A 70 5.07 14.41 3.48
C LEU A 70 6.47 13.82 3.70
N LEU A 71 7.15 14.22 4.78
CA LEU A 71 8.44 13.64 5.15
C LEU A 71 8.30 12.13 5.41
N PHE A 72 7.23 11.73 6.10
CA PHE A 72 6.93 10.34 6.35
C PHE A 72 6.71 9.55 5.05
N ALA A 73 5.92 10.08 4.12
CA ALA A 73 5.72 9.45 2.80
C ALA A 73 7.01 9.35 1.99
N ALA A 74 7.86 10.39 2.01
CA ALA A 74 9.17 10.34 1.37
C ALA A 74 10.06 9.26 2.01
N GLY A 75 10.05 9.14 3.34
CA GLY A 75 10.75 8.09 4.08
C GLY A 75 10.26 6.68 3.71
N LEU A 76 8.95 6.48 3.55
CA LEU A 76 8.38 5.21 3.09
C LEU A 76 8.84 4.85 1.67
N ILE A 77 8.87 5.82 0.75
CA ILE A 77 9.35 5.60 -0.63
C ILE A 77 10.83 5.24 -0.59
N LEU A 78 11.65 6.02 0.12
CA LEU A 78 13.09 5.76 0.25
C LEU A 78 13.35 4.40 0.89
N GLY A 79 12.65 4.06 1.96
CA GLY A 79 12.74 2.77 2.64
C GLY A 79 12.36 1.62 1.70
N GLY A 80 11.31 1.77 0.90
CA GLY A 80 10.92 0.79 -0.12
C GLY A 80 11.97 0.61 -1.21
N VAL A 81 12.58 1.70 -1.68
CA VAL A 81 13.68 1.64 -2.67
C VAL A 81 14.91 0.96 -2.09
N LEU A 82 15.32 1.32 -0.87
CA LEU A 82 16.44 0.69 -0.18
C LEU A 82 16.16 -0.79 0.07
N ALA A 83 14.93 -1.15 0.47
CA ALA A 83 14.55 -2.54 0.66
C ALA A 83 14.58 -3.34 -0.65
N ALA A 84 14.06 -2.78 -1.73
CA ALA A 84 14.01 -3.44 -3.04
C ALA A 84 15.38 -3.57 -3.73
N THR A 85 16.37 -2.77 -3.33
CA THR A 85 17.71 -2.75 -3.95
C THR A 85 18.80 -3.39 -3.09
N LEU A 86 18.84 -3.08 -1.79
CA LEU A 86 19.89 -3.55 -0.87
C LEU A 86 19.46 -4.79 -0.07
N LEU A 87 18.17 -4.93 0.23
CA LEU A 87 17.61 -5.99 1.08
C LEU A 87 16.79 -7.02 0.29
N ARG A 88 16.95 -7.06 -1.04
CA ARG A 88 16.21 -8.00 -1.88
C ARG A 88 16.66 -9.42 -1.59
N ASP A 89 15.73 -10.26 -1.14
CA ASP A 89 15.93 -11.70 -1.10
C ASP A 89 16.00 -12.26 -2.54
N PRO A 90 17.10 -12.92 -2.94
CA PRO A 90 17.18 -13.60 -4.23
C PRO A 90 16.37 -14.90 -4.27
N ALA A 91 15.93 -15.43 -3.12
CA ALA A 91 15.11 -16.62 -3.06
C ALA A 91 13.72 -16.39 -3.70
N PRO A 92 13.12 -17.41 -4.34
CA PRO A 92 11.75 -17.34 -4.81
C PRO A 92 10.81 -17.06 -3.64
N THR A 93 9.79 -16.23 -3.85
CA THR A 93 8.74 -15.99 -2.85
C THR A 93 8.13 -17.32 -2.42
N ALA A 94 8.22 -17.64 -1.13
CA ALA A 94 7.69 -18.86 -0.55
C ALA A 94 6.15 -18.83 -0.53
N LEU A 95 5.54 -19.19 -1.66
CA LEU A 95 4.09 -19.33 -1.80
C LEU A 95 3.66 -20.73 -1.37
N SER A 96 2.48 -20.83 -0.76
CA SER A 96 1.88 -22.13 -0.44
C SER A 96 1.52 -22.87 -1.74
N GLY A 97 1.52 -24.21 -1.70
CA GLY A 97 1.12 -25.02 -2.86
C GLY A 97 -0.27 -24.66 -3.39
N ALA A 98 -1.20 -24.34 -2.49
CA ALA A 98 -2.53 -23.84 -2.85
C ALA A 98 -2.48 -22.50 -3.59
N ALA A 99 -1.65 -21.54 -3.14
CA ALA A 99 -1.50 -20.26 -3.81
C ALA A 99 -0.91 -20.41 -5.22
N VAL A 100 0.08 -21.30 -5.40
CA VAL A 100 0.66 -21.60 -6.71
C VAL A 100 -0.39 -22.22 -7.64
N GLN A 101 -1.21 -23.14 -7.14
CA GLN A 101 -2.30 -23.75 -7.92
C GLN A 101 -3.36 -22.71 -8.32
N SER A 102 -3.80 -21.85 -7.41
CA SER A 102 -4.78 -20.80 -7.70
C SER A 102 -4.26 -19.79 -8.73
N LEU A 103 -2.99 -19.38 -8.64
CA LEU A 103 -2.36 -18.50 -9.63
C LEU A 103 -2.21 -19.19 -10.99
N GLY A 104 -1.83 -20.47 -11.01
CA GLY A 104 -1.75 -21.28 -12.22
C GLY A 104 -3.10 -21.42 -12.93
N ALA A 105 -4.19 -21.58 -12.18
CA ALA A 105 -5.55 -21.62 -12.74
C ALA A 105 -5.99 -20.29 -13.38
N LEU A 106 -5.34 -19.17 -13.01
CA LEU A 106 -5.53 -17.84 -13.60
C LEU A 106 -4.56 -17.55 -14.75
N GLY A 107 -3.75 -18.52 -15.16
CA GLY A 107 -2.74 -18.34 -16.21
C GLY A 107 -1.54 -17.48 -15.77
N VAL A 108 -1.37 -17.23 -14.46
CA VAL A 108 -0.27 -16.42 -13.94
C VAL A 108 0.93 -17.29 -13.60
N THR A 109 2.03 -17.09 -14.33
CA THR A 109 3.30 -17.76 -14.02
C THR A 109 3.95 -17.12 -12.78
N VAL A 110 4.20 -17.92 -11.75
CA VAL A 110 4.96 -17.50 -10.58
C VAL A 110 6.42 -17.34 -10.98
N GLN A 111 6.97 -16.14 -10.85
CA GLN A 111 8.38 -15.85 -11.10
C GLN A 111 9.03 -15.32 -9.82
N PRO A 112 10.35 -15.51 -9.62
CA PRO A 112 11.07 -14.92 -8.50
C PRO A 112 10.94 -13.39 -8.50
N GLY A 113 10.25 -12.84 -7.52
CA GLY A 113 10.03 -11.40 -7.39
C GLY A 113 8.74 -11.05 -6.66
N LEU A 114 8.57 -9.76 -6.36
CA LEU A 114 7.41 -9.23 -5.63
C LEU A 114 6.17 -9.03 -6.51
N LEU A 115 6.34 -8.94 -7.82
CA LEU A 115 5.27 -8.57 -8.76
C LEU A 115 5.19 -9.57 -9.92
N PRO A 116 3.96 -9.96 -10.34
CA PRO A 116 3.77 -10.76 -11.55
C PRO A 116 4.25 -10.02 -12.80
N ALA A 117 4.85 -10.75 -13.76
CA ALA A 117 5.29 -10.20 -15.04
C ALA A 117 4.14 -9.52 -15.83
N VAL A 118 2.90 -9.98 -15.60
CA VAL A 118 1.70 -9.41 -16.24
C VAL A 118 1.48 -7.94 -15.85
N LEU A 119 1.87 -7.54 -14.64
CA LEU A 119 1.69 -6.16 -14.17
C LEU A 119 2.90 -5.26 -14.48
N THR A 120 4.05 -5.83 -14.81
CA THR A 120 5.28 -5.08 -15.11
C THR A 120 5.48 -4.81 -16.59
N ASP A 121 4.79 -5.54 -17.46
CA ASP A 121 4.79 -5.28 -18.90
C ASP A 121 3.85 -4.10 -19.24
N LEU A 122 4.46 -2.91 -19.25
CA LEU A 122 3.84 -1.63 -19.59
C LEU A 122 3.66 -1.42 -21.11
N THR A 123 4.07 -2.37 -21.96
CA THR A 123 3.83 -2.26 -23.40
C THR A 123 2.38 -2.59 -23.77
N ARG A 124 1.69 -3.37 -22.92
CA ARG A 124 0.30 -3.77 -23.13
C ARG A 124 -0.69 -2.66 -22.70
N PRO A 125 -1.58 -2.19 -23.58
CA PRO A 125 -2.56 -1.14 -23.23
C PRO A 125 -3.55 -1.59 -22.16
N ALA A 126 -3.85 -2.90 -22.09
CA ALA A 126 -4.68 -3.47 -21.03
C ALA A 126 -4.07 -3.25 -19.63
N THR A 127 -2.74 -3.35 -19.49
CA THR A 127 -2.04 -3.08 -18.22
C THR A 127 -2.28 -1.64 -17.76
N TRP A 128 -2.17 -0.67 -18.67
CA TRP A 128 -2.49 0.73 -18.37
C TRP A 128 -3.95 0.93 -17.98
N GLY A 129 -4.88 0.31 -18.71
CA GLY A 129 -6.30 0.34 -18.38
C GLY A 129 -6.58 -0.14 -16.95
N LEU A 130 -5.98 -1.27 -16.55
CA LEU A 130 -6.09 -1.80 -15.19
C LEU A 130 -5.48 -0.88 -14.14
N LEU A 131 -4.27 -0.36 -14.37
CA LEU A 131 -3.57 0.52 -13.42
C LEU A 131 -4.33 1.83 -13.21
N ILE A 132 -4.82 2.44 -14.30
CA ILE A 132 -5.58 3.69 -14.23
C ILE A 132 -6.92 3.47 -13.52
N LEU A 133 -7.68 2.44 -13.93
CA LEU A 133 -8.99 2.16 -13.35
C LEU A 133 -8.88 1.79 -11.86
N SER A 134 -7.93 0.92 -11.50
CA SER A 134 -7.69 0.55 -10.10
C SER A 134 -7.24 1.76 -9.27
N GLY A 135 -6.33 2.59 -9.78
CA GLY A 135 -5.90 3.82 -9.12
C GLY A 135 -7.06 4.79 -8.89
N LEU A 136 -7.94 4.96 -9.86
CA LEU A 136 -9.12 5.81 -9.75
C LEU A 136 -10.11 5.27 -8.71
N LEU A 137 -10.42 3.97 -8.74
CA LEU A 137 -11.32 3.33 -7.77
C LEU A 137 -10.77 3.39 -6.34
N VAL A 138 -9.47 3.14 -6.16
CA VAL A 138 -8.81 3.26 -4.85
C VAL A 138 -8.79 4.72 -4.38
N GLY A 139 -8.46 5.67 -5.25
CA GLY A 139 -8.47 7.09 -4.93
C GLY A 139 -9.86 7.59 -4.51
N PHE A 140 -10.89 7.23 -5.27
CA PHE A 140 -12.27 7.53 -4.94
C PHE A 140 -12.71 6.87 -3.62
N GLY A 141 -12.49 5.56 -3.49
CA GLY A 141 -12.91 4.80 -2.31
C GLY A 141 -12.24 5.27 -1.02
N THR A 142 -10.93 5.57 -1.06
CA THR A 142 -10.21 6.11 0.11
C THR A 142 -10.71 7.48 0.52
N ARG A 143 -11.17 8.31 -0.43
CA ARG A 143 -11.79 9.60 -0.09
C ARG A 143 -13.19 9.41 0.47
N TYR A 144 -13.98 8.53 -0.12
CA TYR A 144 -15.34 8.21 0.33
C TYR A 144 -15.35 7.65 1.75
N ALA A 145 -14.40 6.77 2.07
CA ALA A 145 -14.24 6.20 3.41
C ALA A 145 -13.64 7.18 4.44
N GLY A 146 -13.10 8.33 3.99
CA GLY A 146 -12.41 9.28 4.87
C GLY A 146 -10.98 8.87 5.25
N GLY A 147 -10.44 7.82 4.64
CA GLY A 147 -9.12 7.27 4.93
C GLY A 147 -8.78 6.04 4.08
N CYS A 148 -7.53 5.60 4.15
CA CYS A 148 -7.09 4.33 3.55
C CYS A 148 -6.78 3.30 4.64
N THR A 149 -6.27 2.13 4.25
CA THR A 149 -5.88 1.05 5.18
C THR A 149 -4.90 1.50 6.25
N SER A 150 -3.94 2.37 5.91
CA SER A 150 -3.03 2.98 6.90
C SER A 150 -3.76 3.75 8.02
N GLY A 151 -4.77 4.55 7.66
CA GLY A 151 -5.54 5.33 8.62
C GLY A 151 -6.51 4.47 9.43
N HIS A 152 -7.32 3.65 8.76
CA HIS A 152 -8.36 2.86 9.43
C HIS A 152 -7.83 1.57 10.08
N ALA A 153 -7.03 0.78 9.38
CA ALA A 153 -6.60 -0.52 9.86
C ALA A 153 -5.42 -0.43 10.84
N ILE A 154 -4.44 0.45 10.58
CA ILE A 154 -3.29 0.61 11.48
C ILE A 154 -3.64 1.57 12.62
N THR A 155 -3.95 2.84 12.35
CA THR A 155 -4.21 3.80 13.44
C THR A 155 -5.59 3.64 14.07
N GLY A 156 -6.64 3.49 13.26
CA GLY A 156 -8.03 3.48 13.71
C GLY A 156 -8.40 2.27 14.56
N LEU A 157 -7.94 1.07 14.18
CA LEU A 157 -8.14 -0.14 14.99
C LEU A 157 -7.31 -0.11 16.26
N SER A 158 -6.06 0.37 16.21
CA SER A 158 -5.24 0.54 17.42
C SER A 158 -5.83 1.54 18.41
N THR A 159 -6.67 2.47 17.95
CA THR A 159 -7.42 3.42 18.79
C THR A 159 -8.87 3.01 19.03
N LEU A 160 -9.23 1.76 18.71
CA LEU A 160 -10.54 1.14 18.95
C LEU A 160 -11.74 1.88 18.34
N GLN A 161 -11.55 2.50 17.17
CA GLN A 161 -12.61 3.23 16.48
C GLN A 161 -13.56 2.29 15.73
N ALA A 162 -14.82 2.23 16.14
CA ALA A 162 -15.85 1.44 15.46
C ALA A 162 -16.02 1.76 13.96
N PRO A 163 -16.01 3.03 13.50
CA PRO A 163 -16.06 3.35 12.08
C PRO A 163 -14.89 2.75 11.29
N SER A 164 -13.71 2.72 11.90
CA SER A 164 -12.51 2.15 11.28
C SER A 164 -12.56 0.63 11.18
N LEU A 165 -13.23 -0.04 12.12
CA LEU A 165 -13.52 -1.47 12.01
C LEU A 165 -14.42 -1.80 10.83
N ILE A 166 -15.52 -1.06 10.68
CA ILE A 166 -16.46 -1.23 9.57
C ILE A 166 -15.74 -0.97 8.24
N ALA A 167 -15.02 0.15 8.12
CA ALA A 167 -14.27 0.49 6.92
C ALA A 167 -13.24 -0.59 6.56
N THR A 168 -12.49 -1.08 7.55
CA THR A 168 -11.48 -2.13 7.33
C THR A 168 -12.13 -3.44 6.88
N ALA A 169 -13.23 -3.87 7.51
CA ALA A 169 -13.97 -5.06 7.10
C ALA A 169 -14.48 -4.94 5.65
N SER A 170 -15.02 -3.78 5.27
CA SER A 170 -15.44 -3.50 3.90
C SER A 170 -14.27 -3.52 2.90
N PHE A 171 -13.09 -3.01 3.26
CA PHE A 171 -11.89 -3.08 2.41
C PHE A 171 -11.46 -4.52 2.15
N PHE A 172 -11.44 -5.36 3.19
CA PHE A 172 -11.12 -6.78 3.02
C PHE A 172 -12.17 -7.51 2.19
N ALA A 173 -13.46 -7.26 2.42
CA ALA A 173 -14.53 -7.85 1.62
C ALA A 173 -14.41 -7.45 0.13
N GLY A 174 -14.17 -6.17 -0.15
CA GLY A 174 -13.94 -5.67 -1.52
C GLY A 174 -12.68 -6.27 -2.15
N GLY A 175 -11.60 -6.43 -1.39
CA GLY A 175 -10.36 -7.07 -1.86
C GLY A 175 -10.56 -8.55 -2.20
N ILE A 176 -11.26 -9.30 -1.33
CA ILE A 176 -11.62 -10.71 -1.57
C ILE A 176 -12.50 -10.82 -2.82
N LEU A 177 -13.53 -9.99 -2.95
CA LEU A 177 -14.39 -9.96 -4.12
C LEU A 177 -13.59 -9.64 -5.40
N SER A 178 -12.71 -8.64 -5.33
CA SER A 178 -11.88 -8.26 -6.47
C SER A 178 -10.93 -9.39 -6.89
N ALA A 179 -10.29 -10.05 -5.93
CA ALA A 179 -9.36 -11.15 -6.20
C ALA A 179 -10.06 -12.39 -6.78
N ASN A 180 -11.28 -12.70 -6.33
CA ASN A 180 -11.99 -13.92 -6.74
C ASN A 180 -12.94 -13.71 -7.93
N LEU A 181 -13.36 -12.48 -8.23
CA LEU A 181 -14.31 -12.20 -9.31
C LEU A 181 -13.71 -11.30 -10.40
N LEU A 182 -13.15 -10.14 -10.04
CA LEU A 182 -12.66 -9.18 -11.03
C LEU A 182 -11.36 -9.64 -11.69
N LEU A 183 -10.42 -10.17 -10.90
CA LEU A 183 -9.13 -10.60 -11.42
C LEU A 183 -9.25 -11.77 -12.44
N PRO A 184 -10.04 -12.83 -12.19
CA PRO A 184 -10.25 -13.88 -13.19
C PRO A 184 -10.95 -13.40 -14.46
N LEU A 185 -11.85 -12.41 -14.37
CA LEU A 185 -12.50 -11.83 -15.55
C LEU A 185 -11.53 -11.01 -16.41
N PHE A 186 -10.52 -10.39 -15.79
CA PHE A 186 -9.54 -9.59 -16.49
C PHE A 186 -8.38 -10.41 -17.09
N LEU A 187 -8.06 -11.56 -16.47
CA LEU A 187 -6.95 -12.43 -16.87
C LEU A 187 -7.36 -13.57 -17.82
N ARG A 188 -8.66 -13.79 -18.03
CA ARG A 188 -9.20 -14.71 -19.05
C ARG A 188 -9.29 -14.04 -20.40
#